data_AF-A0A1Q9PCJ4-F1
#
_entry.id   AF-A0A1Q9PCJ4-F1
#
_cell.length_a   1.000
_cell.length_b   1.000
_cell.length_c   1.000
_cell.angle_alpha   90.00
_cell.angle_beta   90.00
_cell.angle_gamma   90.00
#
_symmetry.space_group_name_H-M   'P 1'
#
loop_
_entity.id
_entity.type
_entity.pdbx_description
1 polymer ?
#
loop_
_entity_poly.entity_id
_entity_poly.type
_entity_poly.pdbx_seq_one_letter_code
_entity_poly.pdbx_strand_id
1 'polypeptide(L)'
;MYRKSFILTHLGYFDDSISHAQHTLNLFGGKLISFTQKFDLYFVIIESLWRLGKFEESLLMIERVENIARNEIIGEETTVMKEINAQFQFHKSCIYCFTDLSRSVEFVDNSIKLSKEIENDVLYARSLFRKGKILTYQGILDESLEIINESLEIGRKLNDHSIMANSLVAIGEIHRLKGDFDQALQFFDTALVLYQEIGNNYGMAITYNNLGIVYYSQGDFDNSFEFFTKSLERALEINFNFTVVESLYYLINILLSRDNLFEAKEHLDISRNASKDQQETMIYYYTQLSEAVYNRKANRFTSLGKAQEILVNIIEKNLVYQEINIHAMLNLCEILLHELRFTNNHEILQDLEVISDKLLEIAKEQISRSLLAEVYWLKGRLALIDADIDKATGFLSQAQIIAEDQKLENLARKISSDHDAILTEYASWKNIIEENASLADRIKASQVDKLVLNMINRATFDLEEIENDAPVMLMILDENGIPFFSYQFGDEDQVNQVIFSGFLTAINNIIQEVFSTEGSLRRIEHQNYLLIFSQIENVIICYAFKGSSYSASKKVEAFRSRLVSSPIWLDFPHMVKTGRSLEDDKFKRLENWADEIFT
;
A
#
# COMPACT_ATOMS: atom_id res chain seq x y z
N MET A 1 -27.25 9.44 -33.62
CA MET A 1 -25.95 8.86 -33.99
C MET A 1 -24.86 9.45 -33.11
N TYR A 2 -24.59 10.75 -33.16
CA TYR A 2 -23.61 11.44 -32.30
C TYR A 2 -23.64 11.01 -30.81
N ARG A 3 -24.78 11.09 -30.12
CA ARG A 3 -24.89 10.71 -28.69
C ARG A 3 -24.71 9.22 -28.39
N LYS A 4 -24.86 8.34 -29.39
CA LYS A 4 -24.86 6.89 -29.15
C LYS A 4 -23.47 6.37 -28.76
N SER A 5 -22.39 6.93 -29.32
CA SER A 5 -21.03 6.55 -28.94
C SER A 5 -20.72 6.92 -27.48
N PHE A 6 -21.15 8.11 -27.02
CA PHE A 6 -21.02 8.51 -25.60
C PHE A 6 -21.76 7.55 -24.67
N ILE A 7 -22.99 7.17 -25.02
CA ILE A 7 -23.77 6.20 -24.24
C ILE A 7 -23.03 4.86 -24.20
N LEU A 8 -22.52 4.37 -25.33
CA LEU A 8 -21.77 3.11 -25.37
C LEU A 8 -20.50 3.16 -24.52
N THR A 9 -19.71 4.23 -24.59
CA THR A 9 -18.54 4.44 -23.71
C THR A 9 -18.94 4.48 -22.24
N HIS A 10 -20.05 5.15 -21.91
CA HIS A 10 -20.55 5.23 -20.54
C HIS A 10 -21.00 3.87 -19.99
N LEU A 11 -21.60 3.04 -20.84
CA LEU A 11 -22.03 1.68 -20.49
C LEU A 11 -20.86 0.66 -20.48
N GLY A 12 -19.69 1.03 -21.01
CA GLY A 12 -18.50 0.18 -21.08
C GLY A 12 -18.31 -0.57 -22.40
N TYR A 13 -19.20 -0.40 -23.39
CA TYR A 13 -19.10 -1.06 -24.70
C TYR A 13 -18.12 -0.30 -25.63
N PHE A 14 -16.82 -0.37 -25.32
CA PHE A 14 -15.79 0.45 -25.96
C PHE A 14 -15.58 0.14 -27.45
N ASP A 15 -15.56 -1.13 -27.86
CA ASP A 15 -15.39 -1.49 -29.28
C ASP A 15 -16.57 -1.01 -30.15
N ASP A 16 -17.80 -1.16 -29.64
CA ASP A 16 -19.01 -0.65 -30.29
C ASP A 16 -19.00 0.88 -30.34
N SER A 17 -18.53 1.52 -29.27
CA SER A 17 -18.38 2.98 -29.21
C SER A 17 -17.42 3.49 -30.28
N ILE A 18 -16.25 2.86 -30.42
CA ILE A 18 -15.25 3.20 -31.46
C ILE A 18 -15.88 3.05 -32.84
N SER A 19 -16.49 1.90 -33.11
CA SER A 19 -17.13 1.60 -34.40
C SER A 19 -18.21 2.63 -34.75
N HIS A 20 -19.04 3.00 -33.77
CA HIS A 20 -20.10 3.99 -33.97
C HIS A 20 -19.56 5.42 -34.15
N ALA A 21 -18.53 5.80 -33.41
CA ALA A 21 -17.89 7.10 -33.52
C ALA A 21 -17.21 7.26 -34.88
N GLN A 22 -16.45 6.26 -35.33
CA GLN A 22 -15.80 6.23 -36.65
C GLN A 22 -16.84 6.29 -37.78
N HIS A 23 -17.92 5.51 -37.69
CA HIS A 23 -19.01 5.57 -38.66
C HIS A 23 -19.64 6.98 -38.72
N THR A 24 -19.88 7.59 -37.56
CA THR A 24 -20.46 8.95 -37.48
C THR A 24 -19.53 10.00 -38.07
N LEU A 25 -18.21 9.89 -37.87
CA LEU A 25 -17.20 10.77 -38.48
C LEU A 25 -17.16 10.62 -40.01
N ASN A 26 -17.33 9.39 -40.53
CA ASN A 26 -17.28 9.10 -41.96
C ASN A 26 -18.55 9.50 -42.72
N LEU A 27 -19.70 9.54 -42.04
CA LEU A 27 -20.97 9.94 -42.64
C LEU A 27 -20.91 11.38 -43.20
N PHE A 28 -21.12 11.50 -44.51
CA PHE A 28 -21.15 12.75 -45.28
C PHE A 28 -19.87 13.60 -45.21
N GLY A 29 -18.70 12.98 -44.99
CA GLY A 29 -17.41 13.69 -44.95
C GLY A 29 -17.35 14.76 -43.87
N GLY A 30 -18.00 14.53 -42.72
CA GLY A 30 -18.08 15.48 -41.61
C GLY A 30 -19.10 16.61 -41.79
N LYS A 31 -19.87 16.66 -42.89
CA LYS A 31 -20.81 17.77 -43.17
C LYS A 31 -22.03 17.85 -42.26
N LEU A 32 -22.32 16.80 -41.47
CA LEU A 32 -23.50 16.71 -40.61
C LEU A 32 -23.21 16.94 -39.12
N ILE A 33 -21.95 17.17 -38.73
CA ILE A 33 -21.56 17.39 -37.34
C ILE A 33 -20.79 18.70 -37.21
N SER A 34 -20.95 19.39 -36.08
CA SER A 34 -20.18 20.61 -35.81
C SER A 34 -18.70 20.31 -35.61
N PHE A 35 -17.87 21.35 -35.69
CA PHE A 35 -16.46 21.27 -35.34
C PHE A 35 -16.25 20.67 -33.94
N THR A 36 -16.98 21.14 -32.93
CA THR A 36 -16.92 20.60 -31.56
C THR A 36 -17.33 19.14 -31.47
N GLN A 37 -18.47 18.76 -32.08
CA GLN A 37 -18.95 17.37 -32.10
C GLN A 37 -17.94 16.41 -32.75
N LYS A 38 -17.19 16.88 -33.75
CA LYS A 38 -16.13 16.08 -34.36
C LYS A 38 -15.02 15.76 -33.37
N PHE A 39 -14.56 16.74 -32.58
CA PHE A 39 -13.54 16.52 -31.54
C PHE A 39 -14.07 15.66 -30.39
N ASP A 40 -15.30 15.86 -29.97
CA ASP A 40 -15.90 15.04 -28.93
C ASP A 40 -15.95 13.55 -29.35
N LEU A 41 -16.24 13.25 -30.62
CA LEU A 41 -16.17 11.88 -31.16
C LEU A 41 -14.74 11.34 -31.18
N TYR A 42 -13.74 12.18 -31.49
CA TYR A 42 -12.34 11.76 -31.41
C TYR A 42 -11.93 11.44 -29.97
N PHE A 43 -12.33 12.25 -28.99
CA PHE A 43 -12.08 11.99 -27.58
C PHE A 43 -12.76 10.71 -27.11
N VAL A 44 -13.97 10.40 -27.59
CA VAL A 44 -14.63 9.12 -27.34
C VAL A 44 -13.82 7.93 -27.88
N ILE A 45 -13.25 8.05 -29.09
CA ILE A 45 -12.40 7.00 -29.66
C ILE A 45 -11.12 6.85 -28.83
N ILE A 46 -10.46 7.96 -28.51
CA ILE A 46 -9.24 7.99 -27.68
C ILE A 46 -9.53 7.31 -26.33
N GLU A 47 -10.63 7.70 -25.68
CA GLU A 47 -11.09 7.13 -24.40
C GLU A 47 -11.31 5.62 -24.48
N SER A 48 -12.11 5.17 -25.43
CA SER A 48 -12.40 3.76 -25.63
C SER A 48 -11.12 2.95 -25.93
N LEU A 49 -10.17 3.49 -26.71
CA LEU A 49 -8.91 2.81 -27.02
C LEU A 49 -8.05 2.58 -25.77
N TRP A 50 -7.80 3.62 -24.97
CA TRP A 50 -6.96 3.43 -23.78
C TRP A 50 -7.68 2.67 -22.68
N ARG A 51 -9.02 2.73 -22.59
CA ARG A 51 -9.80 1.84 -21.71
C ARG A 51 -9.67 0.38 -22.10
N LEU A 52 -9.49 0.07 -23.38
CA LEU A 52 -9.19 -1.28 -23.87
C LEU A 52 -7.70 -1.66 -23.75
N GLY A 53 -6.86 -0.82 -23.14
CA GLY A 53 -5.41 -1.04 -23.02
C GLY A 53 -4.62 -0.78 -24.31
N LYS A 54 -5.25 -0.25 -25.37
CA LYS A 54 -4.60 0.08 -26.65
C LYS A 54 -3.91 1.44 -26.58
N PHE A 55 -2.94 1.58 -25.67
CA PHE A 55 -2.31 2.86 -25.35
C PHE A 55 -1.56 3.50 -26.53
N GLU A 56 -0.83 2.70 -27.31
CA GLU A 56 -0.11 3.18 -28.50
C GLU A 56 -1.07 3.70 -29.58
N GLU A 57 -2.13 2.94 -29.87
CA GLU A 57 -3.17 3.37 -30.82
C GLU A 57 -3.86 4.65 -30.34
N SER A 58 -4.11 4.77 -29.04
CA SER A 58 -4.70 5.95 -28.42
C SER A 58 -3.78 7.19 -28.54
N LEU A 59 -2.48 7.04 -28.30
CA LEU A 59 -1.49 8.11 -28.49
C LEU A 59 -1.36 8.53 -29.96
N LEU A 60 -1.29 7.57 -30.89
CA LEU A 60 -1.25 7.86 -32.32
C LEU A 60 -2.52 8.61 -32.77
N MET A 61 -3.67 8.25 -32.20
CA MET A 61 -4.91 8.95 -32.46
C MET A 61 -4.88 10.38 -31.91
N ILE A 62 -4.34 10.61 -30.71
CA ILE A 62 -4.13 11.95 -30.16
C ILE A 62 -3.26 12.78 -31.11
N GLU A 63 -2.10 12.29 -31.52
CA GLU A 63 -1.18 13.01 -32.44
C GLU A 63 -1.87 13.38 -33.76
N ARG A 64 -2.63 12.44 -34.32
CA ARG A 64 -3.40 12.67 -35.55
C ARG A 64 -4.44 13.77 -35.35
N VAL A 65 -5.18 13.74 -34.25
CA VAL A 65 -6.27 14.68 -33.98
C VAL A 65 -5.71 16.07 -33.61
N GLU A 66 -4.57 16.14 -32.93
CA GLU A 66 -3.82 17.39 -32.70
C GLU A 66 -3.37 18.04 -34.02
N ASN A 67 -2.89 17.25 -34.98
CA ASN A 67 -2.55 17.75 -36.32
C ASN A 67 -3.78 18.27 -37.08
N ILE A 68 -4.93 17.59 -36.96
CA ILE A 68 -6.19 18.06 -37.55
C ILE A 68 -6.60 19.40 -36.91
N ALA A 69 -6.54 19.51 -35.57
CA ALA A 69 -6.85 20.76 -34.86
C ALA A 69 -5.97 21.92 -35.32
N ARG A 70 -4.65 21.69 -35.47
CA ARG A 70 -3.70 22.71 -35.95
C ARG A 70 -3.97 23.16 -37.38
N ASN A 71 -4.41 22.26 -38.26
CA ASN A 71 -4.64 22.58 -39.67
C ASN A 71 -6.01 23.21 -39.95
N GLU A 72 -7.05 22.83 -39.19
CA GLU A 72 -8.42 23.32 -39.40
C GLU A 72 -8.65 24.71 -38.80
N ILE A 73 -7.71 25.21 -37.99
CA ILE A 73 -7.84 26.45 -37.25
C ILE A 73 -6.71 27.40 -37.65
N ILE A 74 -7.08 28.44 -38.40
CA ILE A 74 -6.17 29.51 -38.81
C ILE A 74 -6.55 30.77 -38.00
N GLY A 75 -5.75 31.17 -37.00
CA GLY A 75 -6.00 32.40 -36.21
C GLY A 75 -5.59 32.34 -34.73
N GLU A 76 -6.01 33.37 -33.96
CA GLU A 76 -5.80 33.49 -32.49
C GLU A 76 -6.44 32.34 -31.69
N GLU A 77 -5.86 32.06 -30.51
CA GLU A 77 -6.29 30.98 -29.62
C GLU A 77 -7.71 31.24 -29.07
N THR A 78 -8.70 30.49 -29.57
CA THR A 78 -10.11 30.60 -29.14
C THR A 78 -10.39 29.80 -27.87
N THR A 79 -11.47 30.12 -27.14
CA THR A 79 -11.93 29.32 -25.98
C THR A 79 -12.15 27.85 -26.33
N VAL A 80 -12.68 27.57 -27.53
CA VAL A 80 -12.87 26.20 -28.04
C VAL A 80 -11.53 25.47 -28.17
N MET A 81 -10.45 26.17 -28.55
CA MET A 81 -9.12 25.58 -28.64
C MET A 81 -8.50 25.28 -27.29
N LYS A 82 -8.71 26.15 -26.31
CA LYS A 82 -8.29 25.89 -24.94
C LYS A 82 -9.00 24.67 -24.37
N GLU A 83 -10.29 24.50 -24.68
CA GLU A 83 -11.07 23.33 -24.28
C GLU A 83 -10.56 22.03 -24.92
N ILE A 84 -10.34 22.03 -26.24
CA ILE A 84 -9.75 20.88 -26.95
C ILE A 84 -8.37 20.54 -26.39
N ASN A 85 -7.52 21.55 -26.14
CA ASN A 85 -6.20 21.34 -25.55
C ASN A 85 -6.31 20.75 -24.13
N ALA A 86 -7.19 21.28 -23.28
CA ALA A 86 -7.41 20.76 -21.93
C ALA A 86 -7.83 19.27 -21.92
N GLN A 87 -8.65 18.86 -22.89
CA GLN A 87 -9.03 17.46 -23.11
C GLN A 87 -7.86 16.60 -23.58
N PHE A 88 -7.01 17.10 -24.48
CA PHE A 88 -5.77 16.39 -24.85
C PHE A 88 -4.85 16.19 -23.64
N GLN A 89 -4.65 17.21 -22.82
CA GLN A 89 -3.86 17.10 -21.59
C GLN A 89 -4.46 16.03 -20.65
N PHE A 90 -5.78 16.04 -20.45
CA PHE A 90 -6.47 15.04 -19.65
C PHE A 90 -6.25 13.61 -20.18
N HIS A 91 -6.47 13.38 -21.47
CA HIS A 91 -6.33 12.04 -22.06
C HIS A 91 -4.87 11.57 -22.11
N LYS A 92 -3.92 12.47 -22.38
CA LYS A 92 -2.48 12.15 -22.27
C LYS A 92 -2.13 11.72 -20.85
N SER A 93 -2.62 12.42 -19.83
CA SER A 93 -2.44 11.99 -18.44
C SER A 93 -3.01 10.60 -18.19
N CYS A 94 -4.25 10.31 -18.61
CA CYS A 94 -4.84 8.98 -18.45
C CYS A 94 -4.00 7.86 -19.09
N ILE A 95 -3.38 8.10 -20.25
CA ILE A 95 -2.55 7.11 -20.94
C ILE A 95 -1.17 6.99 -20.28
N TYR A 96 -0.49 8.11 -20.04
CA TYR A 96 0.84 8.12 -19.43
C TYR A 96 0.82 7.61 -18.00
N CYS A 97 -0.32 7.63 -17.31
CA CYS A 97 -0.47 6.99 -16.01
C CYS A 97 -0.07 5.50 -16.00
N PHE A 98 -0.11 4.81 -17.15
CA PHE A 98 0.25 3.40 -17.29
C PHE A 98 1.62 3.18 -17.97
N THR A 99 2.30 4.24 -18.41
CA THR A 99 3.55 4.12 -19.19
C THR A 99 4.68 5.02 -18.69
N ASP A 100 4.37 6.22 -18.21
CA ASP A 100 5.32 7.21 -17.66
C ASP A 100 4.58 8.11 -16.65
N LEU A 101 4.66 7.75 -15.37
CA LEU A 101 3.95 8.45 -14.30
C LEU A 101 4.39 9.92 -14.17
N SER A 102 5.66 10.23 -14.46
CA SER A 102 6.18 11.60 -14.36
C SER A 102 5.54 12.51 -15.41
N ARG A 103 5.44 12.05 -16.66
CA ARG A 103 4.70 12.77 -17.71
C ARG A 103 3.22 12.90 -17.36
N SER A 104 2.62 11.85 -16.79
CA SER A 104 1.22 11.87 -16.40
C SER A 104 0.88 13.03 -15.45
N VAL A 105 1.77 13.34 -14.50
CA VAL A 105 1.64 14.48 -13.57
C VAL A 105 1.65 15.81 -14.33
N GLU A 106 2.61 16.01 -15.24
CA GLU A 106 2.67 17.25 -16.04
C GLU A 106 1.38 17.48 -16.84
N PHE A 107 0.89 16.42 -17.49
CA PHE A 107 -0.35 16.48 -18.26
C PHE A 107 -1.59 16.75 -17.39
N VAL A 108 -1.69 16.14 -16.21
CA VAL A 108 -2.85 16.37 -15.33
C VAL A 108 -2.87 17.80 -14.78
N ASP A 109 -1.71 18.33 -14.37
CA ASP A 109 -1.61 19.69 -13.84
C ASP A 109 -1.94 20.74 -14.90
N ASN A 110 -1.49 20.53 -16.14
CA ASN A 110 -1.88 21.37 -17.28
C ASN A 110 -3.38 21.29 -17.56
N SER A 111 -3.98 20.10 -17.48
CA SER A 111 -5.42 19.92 -17.66
C SER A 111 -6.23 20.63 -16.57
N ILE A 112 -5.82 20.55 -15.30
CA ILE A 112 -6.45 21.24 -14.16
C ILE A 112 -6.40 22.76 -14.37
N LYS A 113 -5.22 23.29 -14.73
CA LYS A 113 -5.05 24.71 -14.99
C LYS A 113 -5.96 25.20 -16.12
N LEU A 114 -5.92 24.52 -17.27
CA LEU A 114 -6.70 24.92 -18.44
C LEU A 114 -8.22 24.79 -18.20
N SER A 115 -8.67 23.70 -17.59
CA SER A 115 -10.09 23.48 -17.28
C SER A 115 -10.66 24.55 -16.34
N LYS A 116 -9.85 25.03 -15.39
CA LYS A 116 -10.20 26.16 -14.52
C LYS A 116 -10.24 27.49 -15.27
N GLU A 117 -9.29 27.75 -16.17
CA GLU A 117 -9.25 28.98 -16.99
C GLU A 117 -10.45 29.10 -17.93
N ILE A 118 -10.96 27.97 -18.45
CA ILE A 118 -12.13 27.94 -19.34
C ILE A 118 -13.46 27.75 -18.60
N GLU A 119 -13.44 27.71 -17.26
CA GLU A 119 -14.63 27.51 -16.41
C GLU A 119 -15.42 26.23 -16.76
N ASN A 120 -14.70 25.13 -17.08
CA ASN A 120 -15.32 23.83 -17.35
C ASN A 120 -15.22 22.93 -16.10
N ASP A 121 -16.24 23.02 -15.25
CA ASP A 121 -16.32 22.29 -13.97
C ASP A 121 -16.29 20.76 -14.13
N VAL A 122 -16.86 20.23 -15.22
CA VAL A 122 -16.87 18.78 -15.50
C VAL A 122 -15.46 18.28 -15.78
N LEU A 123 -14.72 18.95 -16.66
CA LEU A 123 -13.34 18.58 -16.96
C LEU A 123 -12.43 18.83 -15.76
N TYR A 124 -12.64 19.93 -15.03
CA TYR A 124 -11.88 20.25 -13.82
C TYR A 124 -12.03 19.13 -12.77
N ALA A 125 -13.26 18.67 -12.50
CA ALA A 125 -13.49 17.54 -11.60
C ALA A 125 -12.86 16.23 -12.11
N ARG A 126 -12.98 15.90 -13.40
CA ARG A 126 -12.32 14.71 -13.98
C ARG A 126 -10.80 14.77 -13.84
N SER A 127 -10.20 15.95 -14.01
CA SER A 127 -8.75 16.15 -13.89
C SER A 127 -8.28 16.11 -12.43
N LEU A 128 -9.07 16.64 -11.48
CA LEU A 128 -8.82 16.46 -10.04
C LEU A 128 -8.87 14.98 -9.65
N PHE A 129 -9.93 14.26 -10.04
CA PHE A 129 -10.02 12.82 -9.84
C PHE A 129 -8.79 12.08 -10.41
N ARG A 130 -8.31 12.51 -11.58
CA ARG A 130 -7.12 11.92 -12.20
C ARG A 130 -5.84 12.20 -11.41
N LYS A 131 -5.68 13.42 -10.92
CA LYS A 131 -4.56 13.79 -10.03
C LYS A 131 -4.59 12.97 -8.74
N GLY A 132 -5.76 12.84 -8.12
CA GLY A 132 -5.95 11.96 -6.96
C GLY A 132 -5.52 10.52 -7.24
N LYS A 133 -5.98 9.92 -8.36
CA LYS A 133 -5.54 8.55 -8.73
C LYS A 133 -4.03 8.44 -8.94
N ILE A 134 -3.38 9.46 -9.52
CA ILE A 134 -1.91 9.50 -9.65
C ILE A 134 -1.24 9.54 -8.26
N LEU A 135 -1.72 10.39 -7.35
CA LEU A 135 -1.23 10.45 -5.96
C LEU A 135 -1.44 9.12 -5.22
N THR A 136 -2.55 8.42 -5.45
CA THR A 136 -2.78 7.08 -4.90
C THR A 136 -1.74 6.08 -5.42
N TYR A 137 -1.41 6.11 -6.72
CA TYR A 137 -0.33 5.28 -7.27
C TYR A 137 1.06 5.66 -6.73
N GLN A 138 1.24 6.92 -6.33
CA GLN A 138 2.40 7.42 -5.61
C GLN A 138 2.29 7.23 -4.09
N GLY A 139 1.31 6.50 -3.55
CA GLY A 139 1.23 6.25 -2.11
C GLY A 139 0.96 7.49 -1.23
N ILE A 140 0.72 8.67 -1.80
CA ILE A 140 0.42 9.91 -1.08
C ILE A 140 -1.09 9.95 -0.76
N LEU A 141 -1.51 9.10 0.17
CA LEU A 141 -2.91 8.77 0.39
C LEU A 141 -3.75 9.92 0.99
N ASP A 142 -3.18 10.74 1.87
CA ASP A 142 -3.90 11.86 2.50
C ASP A 142 -4.20 13.00 1.50
N GLU A 143 -3.18 13.45 0.77
CA GLU A 143 -3.36 14.46 -0.29
C GLU A 143 -4.29 13.94 -1.40
N SER A 144 -4.16 12.66 -1.76
CA SER A 144 -5.07 12.01 -2.72
C SER A 144 -6.53 12.09 -2.24
N LEU A 145 -6.77 11.77 -0.96
CA LEU A 145 -8.10 11.82 -0.37
C LEU A 145 -8.68 13.24 -0.39
N GLU A 146 -7.89 14.27 -0.08
CA GLU A 146 -8.32 15.66 -0.15
C GLU A 146 -8.74 16.07 -1.57
N ILE A 147 -7.91 15.77 -2.57
CA ILE A 147 -8.17 16.12 -3.98
C ILE A 147 -9.38 15.36 -4.54
N ILE A 148 -9.55 14.08 -4.20
CA ILE A 148 -10.70 13.29 -4.66
C ILE A 148 -11.99 13.75 -3.98
N ASN A 149 -11.94 14.20 -2.72
CA ASN A 149 -13.09 14.82 -2.07
C ASN A 149 -13.50 16.13 -2.76
N GLU A 150 -12.55 16.95 -3.24
CA GLU A 150 -12.87 18.13 -4.06
C GLU A 150 -13.62 17.74 -5.35
N SER A 151 -13.13 16.71 -6.05
CA SER A 151 -13.81 16.15 -7.24
C SER A 151 -15.23 15.65 -6.91
N LEU A 152 -15.41 14.94 -5.79
CA LEU A 152 -16.70 14.45 -5.33
C LEU A 152 -17.68 15.59 -5.04
N GLU A 153 -17.22 16.65 -4.36
CA GLU A 153 -18.03 17.84 -4.07
C GLU A 153 -18.48 18.57 -5.34
N ILE A 154 -17.61 18.66 -6.35
CA ILE A 154 -17.99 19.23 -7.64
C ILE A 154 -19.02 18.32 -8.32
N GLY A 155 -18.81 16.99 -8.32
CA GLY A 155 -19.79 16.02 -8.83
C GLY A 155 -21.17 16.17 -8.18
N ARG A 156 -21.22 16.36 -6.85
CA ARG A 156 -22.46 16.64 -6.10
C ARG A 156 -23.14 17.94 -6.56
N LYS A 157 -22.38 19.02 -6.72
CA LYS A 157 -22.91 20.32 -7.19
C LYS A 157 -23.47 20.22 -8.62
N LEU A 158 -22.82 19.44 -9.47
CA LEU A 158 -23.24 19.21 -10.86
C LEU A 158 -24.36 18.16 -10.98
N ASN A 159 -24.66 17.43 -9.91
CA ASN A 159 -25.51 16.24 -9.93
C ASN A 159 -25.02 15.20 -10.96
N ASP A 160 -23.70 15.04 -11.08
CA ASP A 160 -23.05 14.10 -12.00
C ASP A 160 -22.70 12.81 -11.25
N HIS A 161 -23.57 11.81 -11.40
CA HIS A 161 -23.43 10.51 -10.73
C HIS A 161 -22.17 9.75 -11.19
N SER A 162 -21.65 10.01 -12.40
CA SER A 162 -20.42 9.37 -12.90
C SER A 162 -19.19 9.88 -12.16
N ILE A 163 -19.07 11.21 -12.01
CA ILE A 163 -17.97 11.82 -11.24
C ILE A 163 -18.06 11.39 -9.77
N MET A 164 -19.27 11.39 -9.21
CA MET A 164 -19.50 10.95 -7.83
C MET A 164 -19.07 9.49 -7.62
N ALA A 165 -19.55 8.56 -8.46
CA ALA A 165 -19.22 7.14 -8.36
C ALA A 165 -17.73 6.88 -8.52
N ASN A 166 -17.08 7.49 -9.54
CA ASN A 166 -15.63 7.36 -9.74
C ASN A 166 -14.85 7.84 -8.51
N SER A 167 -15.25 8.99 -7.94
CA SER A 167 -14.58 9.56 -6.76
C SER A 167 -14.78 8.67 -5.53
N LEU A 168 -15.99 8.12 -5.31
CA LEU A 168 -16.28 7.20 -4.21
C LEU A 168 -15.47 5.90 -4.32
N VAL A 169 -15.32 5.32 -5.52
CA VAL A 169 -14.43 4.15 -5.71
C VAL A 169 -13.00 4.50 -5.32
N ALA A 170 -12.47 5.64 -5.75
CA ALA A 170 -11.10 6.01 -5.42
C ALA A 170 -10.91 6.30 -3.91
N ILE A 171 -11.92 6.87 -3.24
CA ILE A 171 -11.92 7.03 -1.77
C ILE A 171 -11.92 5.66 -1.08
N GLY A 172 -12.77 4.72 -1.53
CA GLY A 172 -12.80 3.36 -1.01
C GLY A 172 -11.46 2.63 -1.18
N GLU A 173 -10.80 2.81 -2.31
CA GLU A 173 -9.46 2.28 -2.57
C GLU A 173 -8.42 2.86 -1.62
N ILE A 174 -8.48 4.16 -1.33
CA ILE A 174 -7.57 4.82 -0.37
C ILE A 174 -7.77 4.25 1.03
N HIS A 175 -9.02 4.11 1.49
CA HIS A 175 -9.30 3.50 2.79
C HIS A 175 -8.85 2.05 2.86
N ARG A 176 -9.04 1.26 1.79
CA ARG A 176 -8.50 -0.10 1.69
C ARG A 176 -6.98 -0.11 1.84
N LEU A 177 -6.27 0.79 1.17
CA LEU A 177 -4.80 0.91 1.26
C LEU A 177 -4.32 1.35 2.65
N LYS A 178 -5.14 2.09 3.40
CA LYS A 178 -4.91 2.43 4.82
C LYS A 178 -5.24 1.29 5.79
N GLY A 179 -5.96 0.26 5.33
CA GLY A 179 -6.46 -0.84 6.15
C GLY A 179 -7.83 -0.60 6.79
N ASP A 180 -8.52 0.48 6.41
CA ASP A 180 -9.87 0.84 6.87
C ASP A 180 -10.95 0.12 6.04
N PHE A 181 -11.01 -1.21 6.14
CA PHE A 181 -11.86 -2.02 5.27
C PHE A 181 -13.36 -1.71 5.39
N ASP A 182 -13.87 -1.42 6.59
CA ASP A 182 -15.29 -1.07 6.78
C ASP A 182 -15.67 0.22 6.02
N GLN A 183 -14.80 1.24 6.06
CA GLN A 183 -15.00 2.47 5.30
C GLN A 183 -14.91 2.18 3.80
N ALA A 184 -13.93 1.38 3.37
CA ALA A 184 -13.78 0.98 1.97
C ALA A 184 -15.06 0.32 1.42
N LEU A 185 -15.62 -0.66 2.15
CA LEU A 185 -16.87 -1.34 1.79
C LEU A 185 -18.03 -0.34 1.65
N GLN A 186 -18.22 0.58 2.60
CA GLN A 186 -19.29 1.58 2.55
C GLN A 186 -19.19 2.49 1.31
N PHE A 187 -17.98 2.94 0.98
CA PHE A 187 -17.76 3.77 -0.20
C PHE A 187 -17.99 3.00 -1.50
N PHE A 188 -17.54 1.75 -1.58
CA PHE A 188 -17.79 0.90 -2.75
C PHE A 188 -19.28 0.58 -2.94
N ASP A 189 -20.01 0.27 -1.87
CA ASP A 189 -21.46 0.04 -1.94
C ASP A 189 -22.20 1.29 -2.44
N THR A 190 -21.81 2.47 -1.94
CA THR A 190 -22.40 3.75 -2.38
C THR A 190 -22.09 4.00 -3.87
N ALA A 191 -20.85 3.75 -4.31
CA ALA A 191 -20.48 3.88 -5.71
C ALA A 191 -21.25 2.91 -6.61
N LEU A 192 -21.47 1.68 -6.15
CA LEU A 192 -22.19 0.64 -6.89
C LEU A 192 -23.65 1.04 -7.13
N VAL A 193 -24.32 1.62 -6.13
CA VAL A 193 -25.68 2.16 -6.29
C VAL A 193 -25.71 3.20 -7.40
N LEU A 194 -24.79 4.16 -7.40
CA LEU A 194 -24.71 5.19 -8.44
C LEU A 194 -24.41 4.60 -9.83
N TYR A 195 -23.51 3.63 -9.94
CA TYR A 195 -23.24 2.96 -11.21
C TYR A 195 -24.43 2.14 -11.73
N GLN A 196 -25.20 1.52 -10.83
CA GLN A 196 -26.44 0.83 -11.19
C GLN A 196 -27.49 1.81 -11.72
N GLU A 197 -27.66 2.96 -11.09
CA GLU A 197 -28.61 4.01 -11.53
C GLU A 197 -28.31 4.50 -12.95
N ILE A 198 -27.03 4.61 -13.31
CA ILE A 198 -26.59 5.09 -14.64
C ILE A 198 -26.28 3.96 -15.63
N GLY A 199 -26.41 2.69 -15.22
CA GLY A 199 -26.18 1.50 -16.05
C GLY A 199 -24.73 1.26 -16.46
N ASN A 200 -23.75 1.77 -15.72
CA ASN A 200 -22.34 1.69 -16.08
C ASN A 200 -21.72 0.35 -15.65
N ASN A 201 -21.80 -0.66 -16.51
CA ASN A 201 -21.25 -2.00 -16.26
C ASN A 201 -19.73 -2.00 -16.04
N TYR A 202 -19.00 -1.08 -16.68
CA TYR A 202 -17.55 -0.91 -16.48
C TYR A 202 -17.21 -0.50 -15.04
N GLY A 203 -17.90 0.51 -14.52
CA GLY A 203 -17.76 0.96 -13.13
C GLY A 203 -18.17 -0.11 -12.13
N MET A 204 -19.25 -0.85 -12.43
CA MET A 204 -19.70 -1.96 -11.60
C MET A 204 -18.66 -3.10 -11.53
N ALA A 205 -18.07 -3.50 -12.66
CA ALA A 205 -17.06 -4.56 -12.70
C ALA A 205 -15.85 -4.20 -11.81
N ILE A 206 -15.30 -3.00 -11.97
CA ILE A 206 -14.18 -2.52 -11.15
C ILE A 206 -14.56 -2.46 -9.67
N THR A 207 -15.76 -1.97 -9.35
CA THR A 207 -16.22 -1.84 -7.96
C THR A 207 -16.39 -3.22 -7.32
N TYR A 208 -16.96 -4.19 -8.02
CA TYR A 208 -17.05 -5.58 -7.55
C TYR A 208 -15.67 -6.21 -7.36
N ASN A 209 -14.71 -5.96 -8.26
CA ASN A 209 -13.34 -6.43 -8.10
C ASN A 209 -12.72 -5.87 -6.80
N ASN A 210 -12.88 -4.58 -6.56
CA ASN A 210 -12.37 -3.93 -5.35
C ASN A 210 -13.02 -4.45 -4.07
N LEU A 211 -14.33 -4.70 -4.07
CA LEU A 211 -15.03 -5.39 -2.97
C LEU A 211 -14.43 -6.79 -2.75
N GLY A 212 -14.21 -7.55 -3.83
CA GLY A 212 -13.55 -8.86 -3.78
C GLY A 212 -12.16 -8.79 -3.15
N ILE A 213 -11.36 -7.78 -3.48
CA ILE A 213 -10.02 -7.54 -2.90
C ILE A 213 -10.14 -7.19 -1.41
N VAL A 214 -11.12 -6.39 -0.99
CA VAL A 214 -11.32 -6.08 0.44
C VAL A 214 -11.61 -7.35 1.23
N TYR A 215 -12.57 -8.16 0.80
CA TYR A 215 -12.88 -9.43 1.48
C TYR A 215 -11.73 -10.44 1.41
N TYR A 216 -11.00 -10.47 0.28
CA TYR A 216 -9.78 -11.28 0.15
C TYR A 216 -8.73 -10.87 1.18
N SER A 217 -8.53 -9.56 1.34
CA SER A 217 -7.65 -8.98 2.34
C SER A 217 -8.15 -9.28 3.75
N GLN A 218 -9.45 -9.45 3.99
CA GLN A 218 -9.97 -9.85 5.31
C GLN A 218 -9.88 -11.36 5.58
N GLY A 219 -9.45 -12.17 4.60
CA GLY A 219 -9.50 -13.63 4.68
C GLY A 219 -10.90 -14.24 4.50
N ASP A 220 -11.91 -13.41 4.21
CA ASP A 220 -13.28 -13.84 3.91
C ASP A 220 -13.35 -14.30 2.44
N PHE A 221 -12.85 -15.50 2.21
CA PHE A 221 -12.75 -16.05 0.85
C PHE A 221 -14.10 -16.38 0.23
N ASP A 222 -15.18 -16.53 1.00
CA ASP A 222 -16.51 -16.80 0.46
C ASP A 222 -17.12 -15.54 -0.15
N ASN A 223 -17.15 -14.43 0.59
CA ASN A 223 -17.59 -13.15 0.05
C ASN A 223 -16.67 -12.67 -1.06
N SER A 224 -15.35 -12.84 -0.88
CA SER A 224 -14.36 -12.51 -1.90
C SER A 224 -14.63 -13.23 -3.23
N PHE A 225 -14.86 -14.56 -3.17
CA PHE A 225 -15.18 -15.35 -4.36
C PHE A 225 -16.46 -14.84 -5.04
N GLU A 226 -17.54 -14.58 -4.29
CA GLU A 226 -18.79 -14.06 -4.85
C GLU A 226 -18.59 -12.73 -5.59
N PHE A 227 -17.87 -11.79 -4.99
CA PHE A 227 -17.65 -10.48 -5.60
C PHE A 227 -16.71 -10.53 -6.80
N PHE A 228 -15.67 -11.36 -6.78
CA PHE A 228 -14.85 -11.58 -7.97
C PHE A 228 -15.61 -12.27 -9.09
N THR A 229 -16.52 -13.21 -8.79
CA THR A 229 -17.41 -13.79 -9.82
C THR A 229 -18.31 -12.73 -10.44
N LYS A 230 -18.96 -11.87 -9.64
CA LYS A 230 -19.76 -10.74 -10.15
C LYS A 230 -18.94 -9.79 -11.02
N SER A 231 -17.71 -9.48 -10.60
CA SER A 231 -16.77 -8.67 -11.38
C SER A 231 -16.48 -9.32 -12.74
N LEU A 232 -16.10 -10.60 -12.72
CA LEU A 232 -15.79 -11.38 -13.92
C LEU A 232 -16.97 -11.42 -14.90
N GLU A 233 -18.18 -11.68 -14.42
CA GLU A 233 -19.40 -11.72 -15.24
C GLU A 233 -19.63 -10.38 -15.96
N ARG A 234 -19.54 -9.26 -15.23
CA ARG A 234 -19.72 -7.91 -15.80
C ARG A 234 -18.61 -7.55 -16.77
N ALA A 235 -17.36 -7.87 -16.44
CA ALA A 235 -16.21 -7.57 -17.27
C ALA A 235 -16.24 -8.37 -18.59
N LEU A 236 -16.67 -9.64 -18.56
CA LEU A 236 -16.87 -10.45 -19.76
C LEU A 236 -17.99 -9.89 -20.65
N GLU A 237 -19.08 -9.41 -20.06
CA GLU A 237 -20.21 -8.83 -20.82
C GLU A 237 -19.78 -7.64 -21.70
N ILE A 238 -18.82 -6.84 -21.23
CA ILE A 238 -18.30 -5.66 -21.93
C ILE A 238 -16.93 -5.88 -22.58
N ASN A 239 -16.41 -7.12 -22.61
CA ASN A 239 -15.07 -7.48 -23.09
C ASN A 239 -13.93 -6.67 -22.44
N PHE A 240 -14.03 -6.34 -21.16
CA PHE A 240 -12.98 -5.60 -20.45
C PHE A 240 -11.93 -6.55 -19.85
N ASN A 241 -11.01 -7.00 -20.70
CA ASN A 241 -10.05 -8.07 -20.38
C ASN A 241 -9.11 -7.79 -19.19
N PHE A 242 -8.83 -6.53 -18.86
CA PHE A 242 -7.98 -6.20 -17.70
C PHE A 242 -8.60 -6.70 -16.39
N THR A 243 -9.84 -6.30 -16.10
CA THR A 243 -10.54 -6.79 -14.90
C THR A 243 -10.87 -8.29 -14.98
N VAL A 244 -11.07 -8.84 -16.18
CA VAL A 244 -11.23 -10.30 -16.35
C VAL A 244 -10.01 -11.05 -15.79
N VAL A 245 -8.79 -10.71 -16.25
CA VAL A 245 -7.59 -11.45 -15.81
C VAL A 245 -7.24 -11.18 -14.35
N GLU A 246 -7.52 -9.96 -13.86
CA GLU A 246 -7.32 -9.61 -12.45
C GLU A 246 -8.27 -10.39 -11.53
N SER A 247 -9.58 -10.39 -11.81
CA SER A 247 -10.55 -11.16 -11.02
C SER A 247 -10.25 -12.67 -11.10
N LEU A 248 -9.84 -13.18 -12.26
CA LEU A 248 -9.44 -14.59 -12.42
C LEU A 248 -8.20 -14.92 -11.60
N TYR A 249 -7.21 -14.04 -11.51
CA TYR A 249 -6.03 -14.25 -10.67
C TYR A 249 -6.43 -14.51 -9.21
N TYR A 250 -7.32 -13.69 -8.64
CA TYR A 250 -7.80 -13.90 -7.27
C TYR A 250 -8.67 -15.14 -7.12
N LEU A 251 -9.60 -15.39 -8.04
CA LEU A 251 -10.43 -16.62 -8.05
C LEU A 251 -9.57 -17.88 -8.10
N ILE A 252 -8.53 -17.89 -8.94
CA ILE A 252 -7.56 -18.99 -9.02
C ILE A 252 -6.86 -19.18 -7.68
N ASN A 253 -6.36 -18.12 -7.04
CA ASN A 253 -5.74 -18.23 -5.71
C ASN A 253 -6.69 -18.84 -4.66
N ILE A 254 -7.95 -18.39 -4.62
CA ILE A 254 -8.97 -18.92 -3.70
C ILE A 254 -9.26 -20.39 -3.98
N LEU A 255 -9.39 -20.79 -5.24
CA LEU A 255 -9.64 -22.18 -5.62
C LEU A 255 -8.46 -23.09 -5.29
N LEU A 256 -7.24 -22.59 -5.49
CA LEU A 256 -6.02 -23.29 -5.14
C LEU A 256 -5.85 -23.42 -3.62
N SER A 257 -6.31 -22.46 -2.82
CA SER A 257 -6.32 -22.61 -1.34
C SER A 257 -7.33 -23.65 -0.87
N ARG A 258 -8.40 -23.87 -1.64
CA ARG A 258 -9.43 -24.91 -1.43
C ARG A 258 -9.07 -26.26 -2.07
N ASP A 259 -7.86 -26.41 -2.60
CA ASP A 259 -7.37 -27.57 -3.34
C ASP A 259 -8.25 -27.97 -4.56
N ASN A 260 -9.01 -27.02 -5.11
CA ASN A 260 -9.83 -27.21 -6.31
C ASN A 260 -9.03 -26.88 -7.59
N LEU A 261 -8.09 -27.78 -7.92
CA LEU A 261 -7.22 -27.62 -9.11
C LEU A 261 -7.99 -27.64 -10.44
N PHE A 262 -9.16 -28.29 -10.49
CA PHE A 262 -9.94 -28.41 -11.72
C PHE A 262 -10.58 -27.07 -12.10
N GLU A 263 -11.34 -26.45 -11.21
CA GLU A 263 -11.94 -25.14 -11.48
C GLU A 263 -10.87 -24.05 -11.63
N ALA A 264 -9.79 -24.10 -10.84
CA ALA A 264 -8.66 -23.20 -11.01
C ALA A 264 -8.07 -23.29 -12.43
N LYS A 265 -8.05 -24.50 -13.01
CA LYS A 265 -7.59 -24.71 -14.38
C LYS A 265 -8.53 -24.11 -15.41
N GLU A 266 -9.85 -24.26 -15.23
CA GLU A 266 -10.86 -23.66 -16.10
C GLU A 266 -10.73 -22.13 -16.11
N HIS A 267 -10.60 -21.50 -14.95
CA HIS A 267 -10.37 -20.06 -14.85
C HIS A 267 -9.06 -19.61 -15.51
N LEU A 268 -7.99 -20.41 -15.38
CA LEU A 268 -6.73 -20.11 -16.05
C LEU A 268 -6.88 -20.15 -17.58
N ASP A 269 -7.66 -21.09 -18.12
CA ASP A 269 -7.90 -21.20 -19.55
C ASP A 269 -8.76 -20.02 -20.08
N ILE A 270 -9.67 -19.47 -19.27
CA ILE A 270 -10.35 -18.20 -19.58
C ILE A 270 -9.33 -17.05 -19.63
N SER A 271 -8.42 -16.95 -18.66
CA SER A 271 -7.38 -15.90 -18.62
C SER A 271 -6.49 -15.94 -19.86
N ARG A 272 -6.10 -17.14 -20.31
CA ARG A 272 -5.32 -17.34 -21.55
C ARG A 272 -6.05 -16.88 -22.79
N ASN A 273 -7.35 -17.13 -22.85
CA ASN A 273 -8.16 -16.67 -23.97
C ASN A 273 -8.24 -15.13 -24.01
N ALA A 274 -8.40 -14.48 -22.86
CA ALA A 274 -8.42 -13.03 -22.74
C ALA A 274 -7.08 -12.37 -23.17
N SER A 275 -5.94 -13.05 -22.96
CA SER A 275 -4.61 -12.54 -23.33
C SER A 275 -4.09 -13.01 -24.70
N LYS A 276 -4.85 -13.80 -25.46
CA LYS A 276 -4.37 -14.52 -26.66
C LYS A 276 -3.72 -13.61 -27.71
N ASP A 277 -4.29 -12.43 -27.92
CA ASP A 277 -3.85 -11.47 -28.94
C ASP A 277 -3.15 -10.24 -28.33
N GLN A 278 -2.72 -10.32 -27.07
CA GLN A 278 -2.26 -9.15 -26.29
C GLN A 278 -0.85 -9.34 -25.70
N GLN A 279 0.12 -9.74 -26.52
CA GLN A 279 1.49 -9.99 -26.06
C GLN A 279 2.14 -8.76 -25.41
N GLU A 280 2.89 -9.00 -24.32
CA GLU A 280 3.61 -7.98 -23.54
C GLU A 280 2.75 -6.83 -23.00
N THR A 281 1.43 -7.00 -22.94
CA THR A 281 0.52 -6.07 -22.26
C THR A 281 0.36 -6.42 -20.78
N MET A 282 -0.22 -5.51 -19.98
CA MET A 282 -0.60 -5.80 -18.59
C MET A 282 -1.49 -7.06 -18.47
N ILE A 283 -2.39 -7.26 -19.45
CA ILE A 283 -3.30 -8.41 -19.49
C ILE A 283 -2.52 -9.72 -19.66
N TYR A 284 -1.48 -9.71 -20.51
CA TYR A 284 -0.58 -10.85 -20.65
C TYR A 284 0.17 -11.16 -19.36
N TYR A 285 0.73 -10.15 -18.69
CA TYR A 285 1.50 -10.37 -17.47
C TYR A 285 0.64 -10.86 -16.28
N TYR A 286 -0.61 -10.42 -16.15
CA TYR A 286 -1.55 -10.98 -15.17
C TYR A 286 -1.89 -12.46 -15.47
N THR A 287 -2.07 -12.81 -16.74
CA THR A 287 -2.25 -14.22 -17.12
C THR A 287 -1.00 -15.04 -16.79
N GLN A 288 0.21 -14.52 -17.06
CA GLN A 288 1.46 -15.18 -16.69
C GLN A 288 1.60 -15.37 -15.19
N LEU A 289 1.24 -14.36 -14.39
CA LEU A 289 1.21 -14.46 -12.94
C LEU A 289 0.25 -15.57 -12.48
N SER A 290 -0.95 -15.65 -13.08
CA SER A 290 -1.93 -16.72 -12.81
C SER A 290 -1.39 -18.11 -13.19
N GLU A 291 -0.64 -18.21 -14.29
CA GLU A 291 0.06 -19.45 -14.68
C GLU A 291 1.12 -19.85 -13.66
N ALA A 292 1.91 -18.90 -13.16
CA ALA A 292 2.93 -19.17 -12.16
C ALA A 292 2.31 -19.69 -10.85
N VAL A 293 1.26 -19.03 -10.35
CA VAL A 293 0.55 -19.46 -9.13
C VAL A 293 -0.06 -20.86 -9.30
N TYR A 294 -0.71 -21.14 -10.44
CA TYR A 294 -1.25 -22.47 -10.71
C TYR A 294 -0.15 -23.54 -10.75
N ASN A 295 0.97 -23.28 -11.42
CA ASN A 295 2.09 -24.21 -11.50
C ASN A 295 2.77 -24.43 -10.15
N ARG A 296 2.85 -23.40 -9.31
CA ARG A 296 3.36 -23.48 -7.93
C ARG A 296 2.56 -24.48 -7.10
N LYS A 297 1.23 -24.39 -7.11
CA LYS A 297 0.36 -25.27 -6.31
C LYS A 297 0.22 -26.69 -6.88
N ALA A 298 0.38 -26.89 -8.19
CA ALA A 298 0.32 -28.22 -8.81
C ALA A 298 1.41 -29.21 -8.33
N ASN A 299 2.42 -28.71 -7.58
CA ASN A 299 3.39 -29.45 -6.77
C ASN A 299 4.14 -30.59 -7.49
N ARG A 300 4.37 -30.44 -8.80
CA ARG A 300 5.30 -31.27 -9.58
C ARG A 300 6.61 -30.51 -9.71
N PHE A 301 7.75 -31.16 -9.53
CA PHE A 301 9.07 -30.51 -9.63
C PHE A 301 9.25 -29.71 -10.93
N THR A 302 8.78 -30.27 -12.06
CA THR A 302 8.80 -29.59 -13.37
C THR A 302 7.84 -28.40 -13.47
N SER A 303 6.82 -28.32 -12.63
CA SER A 303 5.90 -27.18 -12.55
C SER A 303 6.48 -26.04 -11.70
N LEU A 304 7.22 -26.33 -10.63
CA LEU A 304 7.88 -25.29 -9.83
C LEU A 304 8.94 -24.52 -10.63
N GLY A 305 9.80 -25.22 -11.38
CA GLY A 305 10.78 -24.56 -12.24
C GLY A 305 10.15 -23.64 -13.29
N LYS A 306 9.00 -24.03 -13.85
CA LYS A 306 8.23 -23.18 -14.77
C LYS A 306 7.63 -21.96 -14.08
N ALA A 307 7.09 -22.13 -12.87
CA ALA A 307 6.56 -21.01 -12.11
C ALA A 307 7.68 -19.98 -11.83
N GLN A 308 8.85 -20.45 -11.40
CA GLN A 308 10.02 -19.60 -11.17
C GLN A 308 10.47 -18.87 -12.44
N GLU A 309 10.58 -19.55 -13.58
CA GLU A 309 10.95 -18.94 -14.87
C GLU A 309 9.99 -17.81 -15.25
N ILE A 310 8.68 -18.03 -15.11
CA ILE A 310 7.66 -17.02 -15.40
C ILE A 310 7.80 -15.81 -14.45
N LEU A 311 7.95 -16.05 -13.15
CA LEU A 311 8.05 -14.97 -12.15
C LEU A 311 9.32 -14.13 -12.36
N VAL A 312 10.46 -14.76 -12.65
CA VAL A 312 11.72 -14.06 -12.95
C VAL A 312 11.56 -13.19 -14.19
N ASN A 313 10.93 -13.70 -15.26
CA ASN A 313 10.69 -12.91 -16.48
C ASN A 313 9.83 -11.66 -16.19
N ILE A 314 8.75 -11.80 -15.41
CA ILE A 314 7.93 -10.67 -14.99
C ILE A 314 8.78 -9.62 -14.24
N ILE A 315 9.59 -10.07 -13.28
CA ILE A 315 10.44 -9.20 -12.46
C ILE A 315 11.50 -8.47 -13.32
N GLU A 316 12.13 -9.16 -14.26
CA GLU A 316 13.14 -8.57 -15.15
C GLU A 316 12.56 -7.52 -16.10
N LYS A 317 11.29 -7.65 -16.49
CA LYS A 317 10.60 -6.68 -17.35
C LYS A 317 10.33 -5.36 -16.63
N ASN A 318 10.32 -5.33 -15.30
CA ASN A 318 10.10 -4.15 -14.46
C ASN A 318 8.89 -3.31 -14.92
N LEU A 319 7.70 -3.91 -14.82
CA LEU A 319 6.46 -3.31 -15.33
C LEU A 319 6.13 -1.99 -14.62
N VAL A 320 5.56 -1.03 -15.35
CA VAL A 320 5.09 0.24 -14.75
C VAL A 320 3.99 -0.01 -13.70
N TYR A 321 3.14 -1.01 -13.92
CA TYR A 321 2.13 -1.45 -12.96
C TYR A 321 2.76 -2.36 -11.91
N GLN A 322 3.29 -1.75 -10.85
CA GLN A 322 4.13 -2.43 -9.85
C GLN A 322 3.42 -3.51 -9.04
N GLU A 323 2.08 -3.53 -8.97
CA GLU A 323 1.35 -4.57 -8.24
C GLU A 323 1.64 -5.97 -8.80
N ILE A 324 1.77 -6.11 -10.14
CA ILE A 324 2.18 -7.37 -10.76
C ILE A 324 3.61 -7.74 -10.35
N ASN A 325 4.54 -6.77 -10.33
CA ASN A 325 5.92 -7.01 -9.90
C ASN A 325 5.97 -7.45 -8.43
N ILE A 326 5.21 -6.80 -7.56
CA ILE A 326 5.12 -7.13 -6.13
C ILE A 326 4.60 -8.55 -5.96
N HIS A 327 3.47 -8.91 -6.59
CA HIS A 327 2.95 -10.28 -6.50
C HIS A 327 3.92 -11.31 -7.09
N ALA A 328 4.62 -10.99 -8.17
CA ALA A 328 5.61 -11.87 -8.75
C ALA A 328 6.79 -12.11 -7.79
N MET A 329 7.32 -11.04 -7.18
CA MET A 329 8.38 -11.10 -6.18
C MET A 329 7.97 -11.90 -4.95
N LEU A 330 6.77 -11.66 -4.40
CA LEU A 330 6.31 -12.37 -3.21
C LEU A 330 6.04 -13.85 -3.48
N ASN A 331 5.45 -14.21 -4.63
CA ASN A 331 5.29 -15.62 -5.01
C ASN A 331 6.65 -16.29 -5.28
N LEU A 332 7.65 -15.54 -5.79
CA LEU A 332 9.01 -16.05 -5.94
C LEU A 332 9.67 -16.27 -4.58
N CYS A 333 9.51 -15.35 -3.63
CA CYS A 333 9.96 -15.53 -2.24
C CYS A 333 9.38 -16.81 -1.64
N GLU A 334 8.09 -17.09 -1.83
CA GLU A 334 7.47 -18.33 -1.33
C GLU A 334 8.12 -19.58 -1.93
N ILE A 335 8.39 -19.59 -3.25
CA ILE A 335 9.07 -20.71 -3.92
C ILE A 335 10.50 -20.90 -3.38
N LEU A 336 11.26 -19.80 -3.25
CA LEU A 336 12.63 -19.84 -2.76
C LEU A 336 12.72 -20.25 -1.29
N LEU A 337 11.80 -19.78 -0.43
CA LEU A 337 11.71 -20.22 0.96
C LEU A 337 11.39 -21.72 1.06
N HIS A 338 10.49 -22.22 0.20
CA HIS A 338 10.24 -23.64 0.08
C HIS A 338 11.51 -24.39 -0.32
N GLU A 339 12.21 -23.97 -1.38
CA GLU A 339 13.47 -24.59 -1.81
C GLU A 339 14.55 -24.58 -0.72
N LEU A 340 14.75 -23.44 -0.06
CA LEU A 340 15.70 -23.24 1.03
C LEU A 340 15.48 -24.24 2.18
N ARG A 341 14.21 -24.52 2.49
CA ARG A 341 13.83 -25.51 3.52
C ARG A 341 14.28 -26.93 3.17
N PHE A 342 14.27 -27.32 1.89
CA PHE A 342 14.65 -28.67 1.48
C PHE A 342 16.15 -28.80 1.20
N THR A 343 16.77 -27.76 0.66
CA THR A 343 18.18 -27.82 0.22
C THR A 343 19.16 -27.36 1.29
N ASN A 344 18.72 -26.50 2.23
CA ASN A 344 19.61 -25.73 3.11
C ASN A 344 20.71 -24.97 2.34
N ASN A 345 20.47 -24.59 1.07
CA ASN A 345 21.45 -23.84 0.28
C ASN A 345 21.44 -22.36 0.64
N HIS A 346 22.54 -21.88 1.24
CA HIS A 346 22.67 -20.49 1.67
C HIS A 346 22.64 -19.48 0.50
N GLU A 347 23.00 -19.88 -0.72
CA GLU A 347 22.92 -18.99 -1.90
C GLU A 347 21.48 -18.51 -2.15
N ILE A 348 20.46 -19.33 -1.85
CA ILE A 348 19.05 -18.96 -2.00
C ILE A 348 18.66 -17.83 -1.02
N LEU A 349 19.33 -17.73 0.13
CA LEU A 349 19.10 -16.63 1.06
C LEU A 349 19.56 -15.29 0.46
N GLN A 350 20.63 -15.30 -0.33
CA GLN A 350 21.09 -14.11 -1.06
C GLN A 350 20.08 -13.71 -2.13
N ASP A 351 19.49 -14.68 -2.84
CA ASP A 351 18.41 -14.40 -3.81
C ASP A 351 17.18 -13.78 -3.13
N LEU A 352 16.81 -14.26 -1.94
CA LEU A 352 15.74 -13.66 -1.13
C LEU A 352 16.07 -12.23 -0.68
N GLU A 353 17.33 -11.95 -0.30
CA GLU A 353 17.77 -10.59 0.03
C GLU A 353 17.65 -9.67 -1.19
N VAL A 354 18.10 -10.10 -2.38
CA VAL A 354 17.98 -9.34 -3.64
C VAL A 354 16.53 -9.02 -3.96
N ILE A 355 15.61 -9.98 -3.80
CA ILE A 355 14.18 -9.73 -4.01
C ILE A 355 13.63 -8.74 -2.99
N SER A 356 14.00 -8.87 -1.71
CA SER A 356 13.57 -7.94 -0.65
C SER A 356 14.08 -6.51 -0.90
N ASP A 357 15.27 -6.35 -1.48
CA ASP A 357 15.82 -5.05 -1.86
C ASP A 357 15.08 -4.43 -3.04
N LYS A 358 14.73 -5.22 -4.06
CA LYS A 358 13.88 -4.73 -5.17
C LYS A 358 12.48 -4.33 -4.69
N LEU A 359 11.88 -5.10 -3.78
CA LEU A 359 10.62 -4.73 -3.15
C LEU A 359 10.76 -3.41 -2.36
N LEU A 360 11.90 -3.22 -1.69
CA LEU A 360 12.20 -1.99 -0.94
C LEU A 360 12.36 -0.78 -1.87
N GLU A 361 13.01 -0.97 -3.03
CA GLU A 361 13.12 0.05 -4.07
C GLU A 361 11.74 0.43 -4.61
N ILE A 362 10.91 -0.54 -5.01
CA ILE A 362 9.53 -0.31 -5.45
C ILE A 362 8.74 0.44 -4.38
N ALA A 363 8.83 0.02 -3.12
CA ALA A 363 8.13 0.69 -2.02
C ALA A 363 8.55 2.16 -1.86
N LYS A 364 9.85 2.46 -2.06
CA LYS A 364 10.37 3.84 -2.02
C LYS A 364 9.96 4.65 -3.26
N GLU A 365 10.05 4.06 -4.46
CA GLU A 365 9.69 4.70 -5.73
C GLU A 365 8.20 5.04 -5.79
N GLN A 366 7.36 4.11 -5.33
CA GLN A 366 5.92 4.33 -5.21
C GLN A 366 5.54 5.17 -4.00
N ILE A 367 6.51 5.54 -3.14
CA ILE A 367 6.29 6.18 -1.83
C ILE A 367 5.19 5.42 -1.05
N SER A 368 5.09 4.11 -1.27
CA SER A 368 4.10 3.23 -0.65
C SER A 368 4.61 2.87 0.73
N ARG A 369 4.22 3.67 1.72
CA ARG A 369 4.73 3.53 3.09
C ARG A 369 4.22 2.26 3.79
N SER A 370 3.05 1.76 3.44
CA SER A 370 2.54 0.48 3.93
C SER A 370 3.40 -0.68 3.43
N LEU A 371 3.65 -0.75 2.12
CA LEU A 371 4.57 -1.74 1.54
C LEU A 371 5.98 -1.58 2.11
N LEU A 372 6.44 -0.34 2.32
CA LEU A 372 7.74 -0.06 2.91
C LEU A 372 7.88 -0.70 4.30
N ALA A 373 6.87 -0.54 5.16
CA ALA A 373 6.83 -1.18 6.48
C ALA A 373 6.81 -2.72 6.38
N GLU A 374 5.95 -3.29 5.52
CA GLU A 374 5.89 -4.75 5.30
C GLU A 374 7.22 -5.32 4.79
N VAL A 375 7.91 -4.61 3.90
CA VAL A 375 9.20 -5.05 3.36
C VAL A 375 10.29 -4.99 4.43
N TYR A 376 10.33 -3.95 5.26
CA TYR A 376 11.26 -3.94 6.41
C TYR A 376 10.95 -5.08 7.38
N TRP A 377 9.69 -5.40 7.63
CA TRP A 377 9.30 -6.55 8.44
C TRP A 377 9.77 -7.88 7.83
N LEU A 378 9.61 -8.05 6.51
CA LEU A 378 10.14 -9.20 5.77
C LEU A 378 11.66 -9.31 5.90
N LYS A 379 12.39 -8.21 5.71
CA LYS A 379 13.85 -8.16 5.88
C LYS A 379 14.26 -8.52 7.31
N GLY A 380 13.49 -8.09 8.32
CA GLY A 380 13.70 -8.49 9.71
C GLY A 380 13.60 -10.01 9.90
N ARG A 381 12.56 -10.64 9.33
CA ARG A 381 12.39 -12.10 9.40
C ARG A 381 13.45 -12.88 8.61
N LEU A 382 13.92 -12.35 7.47
CA LEU A 382 15.03 -12.94 6.71
C LEU A 382 16.36 -12.86 7.47
N ALA A 383 16.64 -11.73 8.15
CA ALA A 383 17.84 -11.58 8.98
C ALA A 383 17.88 -12.58 10.15
N LEU A 384 16.72 -12.95 10.72
CA LEU A 384 16.65 -14.03 11.72
C LEU A 384 17.05 -15.40 11.16
N ILE A 385 16.75 -15.69 9.90
CA ILE A 385 17.18 -16.94 9.25
C ILE A 385 18.71 -16.96 9.12
N ASP A 386 19.30 -15.80 8.83
CA ASP A 386 20.75 -15.59 8.76
C ASP A 386 21.43 -15.52 10.15
N ALA A 387 20.67 -15.69 11.24
CA ALA A 387 21.14 -15.57 12.62
C ALA A 387 21.68 -14.18 13.00
N ASP A 388 21.28 -13.12 12.29
CA ASP A 388 21.64 -11.73 12.58
C ASP A 388 20.50 -11.02 13.33
N ILE A 389 20.46 -11.20 14.65
CA ILE A 389 19.39 -10.66 15.51
C ILE A 389 19.45 -9.13 15.57
N ASP A 390 20.65 -8.54 15.54
CA ASP A 390 20.82 -7.09 15.61
C ASP A 390 20.28 -6.43 14.34
N LYS A 391 20.58 -6.99 13.16
CA LYS A 391 19.99 -6.55 11.89
C LYS A 391 18.48 -6.78 11.85
N ALA A 392 18.00 -7.90 12.41
CA ALA A 392 16.57 -8.20 12.47
C ALA A 392 15.78 -7.17 13.30
N THR A 393 16.24 -6.89 14.53
CA THR A 393 15.62 -5.90 15.43
C THR A 393 15.71 -4.48 14.87
N GLY A 394 16.81 -4.15 14.19
CA GLY A 394 16.97 -2.90 13.45
C GLY A 394 15.90 -2.72 12.37
N PHE A 395 15.67 -3.73 11.53
CA PHE A 395 14.64 -3.68 10.49
C PHE A 395 13.22 -3.63 11.06
N LEU A 396 12.91 -4.39 12.11
CA LEU A 396 11.59 -4.35 12.76
C LEU A 396 11.31 -2.99 13.39
N SER A 397 12.32 -2.34 13.95
CA SER A 397 12.20 -0.98 14.47
C SER A 397 11.86 0.01 13.35
N GLN A 398 12.51 -0.10 12.18
CA GLN A 398 12.18 0.73 11.02
C GLN A 398 10.76 0.48 10.52
N ALA A 399 10.35 -0.79 10.41
CA ALA A 399 9.00 -1.18 10.02
C ALA A 399 7.94 -0.56 10.95
N GLN A 400 8.18 -0.61 12.26
CA GLN A 400 7.29 -0.06 13.28
C GLN A 400 7.12 1.45 13.13
N ILE A 401 8.23 2.19 13.00
CA ILE A 401 8.23 3.66 12.86
C ILE A 401 7.42 4.06 11.64
N ILE A 402 7.68 3.43 10.50
CA ILE A 402 6.98 3.74 9.26
C ILE A 402 5.48 3.47 9.42
N ALA A 403 5.09 2.35 10.03
CA ALA A 403 3.68 2.04 10.25
C ALA A 403 3.00 3.04 11.20
N GLU A 404 3.68 3.46 12.28
CA GLU A 404 3.13 4.41 13.24
C GLU A 404 3.03 5.84 12.69
N ASP A 405 4.07 6.33 12.00
CA ASP A 405 4.11 7.67 11.38
C ASP A 405 2.98 7.86 10.37
N GLN A 406 2.62 6.77 9.69
CA GLN A 406 1.55 6.76 8.69
C GLN A 406 0.18 6.42 9.26
N LYS A 407 0.07 6.27 10.59
CA LYS A 407 -1.16 5.90 11.30
C LYS A 407 -1.76 4.59 10.79
N LEU A 408 -0.92 3.66 10.33
CA LEU A 408 -1.31 2.31 9.93
C LEU A 408 -1.44 1.44 11.19
N GLU A 409 -2.45 1.74 12.02
CA GLU A 409 -2.52 1.21 13.39
C GLU A 409 -2.47 -0.32 13.46
N ASN A 410 -3.21 -1.00 12.58
CA ASN A 410 -3.28 -2.46 12.59
C ASN A 410 -1.92 -3.09 12.20
N LEU A 411 -1.25 -2.53 11.19
CA LEU A 411 0.07 -2.98 10.77
C LEU A 411 1.10 -2.72 11.87
N ALA A 412 1.07 -1.52 12.47
CA ALA A 412 1.94 -1.15 13.58
C ALA A 412 1.74 -2.06 14.81
N ARG A 413 0.51 -2.45 15.13
CA ARG A 413 0.25 -3.41 16.23
C ARG A 413 0.91 -4.75 15.97
N LYS A 414 0.79 -5.28 14.75
CA LYS A 414 1.31 -6.61 14.46
C LYS A 414 2.83 -6.65 14.37
N ILE A 415 3.45 -5.67 13.72
CA ILE A 415 4.92 -5.52 13.73
C ILE A 415 5.42 -5.46 15.18
N SER A 416 4.69 -4.76 16.05
CA SER A 416 5.04 -4.62 17.46
C SER A 416 4.97 -5.95 18.22
N SER A 417 3.87 -6.69 18.05
CA SER A 417 3.66 -8.03 18.63
C SER A 417 4.75 -9.01 18.18
N ASP A 418 5.08 -9.01 16.88
CA ASP A 418 6.14 -9.83 16.32
C ASP A 418 7.52 -9.47 16.89
N HIS A 419 7.81 -8.17 17.05
CA HIS A 419 9.06 -7.71 17.64
C HIS A 419 9.17 -8.12 19.11
N ASP A 420 8.08 -8.01 19.89
CA ASP A 420 8.05 -8.45 21.29
C ASP A 420 8.29 -9.96 21.41
N ALA A 421 7.67 -10.76 20.54
CA ALA A 421 7.86 -12.20 20.50
C ALA A 421 9.34 -12.56 20.23
N ILE A 422 9.99 -11.89 19.29
CA ILE A 422 11.42 -12.13 19.00
C ILE A 422 12.32 -11.78 20.19
N LEU A 423 12.02 -10.68 20.88
CA LEU A 423 12.80 -10.26 22.06
C LEU A 423 12.61 -11.23 23.22
N THR A 424 11.36 -11.60 23.54
CA THR A 424 11.06 -12.55 24.63
C THR A 424 11.57 -13.96 24.36
N GLU A 425 11.63 -14.37 23.10
CA GLU A 425 12.23 -15.64 22.68
C GLU A 425 13.75 -15.53 22.43
N TYR A 426 14.42 -14.43 22.80
CA TYR A 426 15.83 -14.18 22.48
C TYR A 426 16.75 -15.32 22.96
N ALA A 427 16.51 -15.85 24.16
CA ALA A 427 17.28 -16.98 24.68
C ALA A 427 17.09 -18.26 23.83
N SER A 428 15.89 -18.48 23.30
CA SER A 428 15.60 -19.57 22.36
C SER A 428 16.33 -19.37 21.04
N TRP A 429 16.30 -18.15 20.49
CA TRP A 429 17.06 -17.79 19.28
C TRP A 429 18.55 -18.00 19.46
N LYS A 430 19.11 -17.58 20.59
CA LYS A 430 20.53 -17.81 20.90
C LYS A 430 20.88 -19.29 20.92
N ASN A 431 20.03 -20.13 21.52
CA ASN A 431 20.21 -21.58 21.51
C ASN A 431 20.14 -22.16 20.08
N ILE A 432 19.17 -21.72 19.25
CA ILE A 432 19.04 -22.13 17.85
C ILE A 432 20.33 -21.81 17.06
N ILE A 433 20.93 -20.65 17.33
CA ILE A 433 22.18 -20.20 16.71
C ILE A 433 23.36 -21.04 17.22
N GLU A 434 23.49 -21.22 18.54
CA GLU A 434 24.57 -21.99 19.17
C GLU A 434 24.54 -23.47 18.80
N GLU A 435 23.35 -24.04 18.57
CA GLU A 435 23.15 -25.44 18.17
C GLU A 435 23.40 -25.67 16.67
N ASN A 436 23.76 -24.64 15.89
CA ASN A 436 23.87 -24.71 14.43
C ASN A 436 22.62 -25.29 13.76
N ALA A 437 21.43 -24.85 14.20
CA ALA A 437 20.18 -25.31 13.63
C ALA A 437 20.13 -25.12 12.11
N SER A 438 19.47 -26.04 11.41
CA SER A 438 19.34 -25.99 9.95
C SER A 438 18.57 -24.74 9.51
N LEU A 439 18.77 -24.29 8.26
CA LEU A 439 18.00 -23.16 7.72
C LEU A 439 16.49 -23.48 7.71
N ALA A 440 16.12 -24.75 7.53
CA ALA A 440 14.73 -25.21 7.65
C ALA A 440 14.13 -24.95 9.04
N ASP A 441 14.87 -25.23 10.10
CA ASP A 441 14.42 -24.99 11.49
C ASP A 441 14.32 -23.50 11.77
N ARG A 442 15.28 -22.71 11.27
CA ARG A 442 15.29 -21.24 11.41
C ARG A 442 14.14 -20.58 10.65
N ILE A 443 13.79 -21.05 9.46
CA ILE A 443 12.60 -20.60 8.70
C ILE A 443 11.32 -20.85 9.51
N LYS A 444 11.21 -22.04 10.09
CA LYS A 444 10.04 -22.40 10.91
C LYS A 444 9.94 -21.50 12.15
N ALA A 445 11.06 -21.26 12.82
CA ALA A 445 11.12 -20.38 14.00
C ALA A 445 10.83 -18.92 13.64
N SER A 446 11.33 -18.43 12.49
CA SER A 446 11.12 -17.04 12.06
C SER A 446 9.71 -16.76 11.57
N GLN A 447 8.92 -17.80 11.25
CA GLN A 447 7.57 -17.67 10.68
C GLN A 447 7.51 -16.85 9.39
N VAL A 448 8.63 -16.70 8.67
CA VAL A 448 8.70 -15.87 7.46
C VAL A 448 7.70 -16.32 6.38
N ASP A 449 7.39 -17.63 6.30
CA ASP A 449 6.41 -18.14 5.33
C ASP A 449 5.02 -17.54 5.56
N LYS A 450 4.63 -17.42 6.84
CA LYS A 450 3.34 -16.85 7.24
C LYS A 450 3.29 -15.38 6.87
N LEU A 451 4.40 -14.66 7.07
CA LEU A 451 4.50 -13.25 6.68
C LEU A 451 4.40 -13.08 5.16
N VAL A 452 5.17 -13.84 4.38
CA VAL A 452 5.11 -13.78 2.91
C VAL A 452 3.72 -14.13 2.39
N LEU A 453 3.08 -15.17 2.93
CA LEU A 453 1.72 -15.54 2.57
C LEU A 453 0.71 -14.42 2.90
N ASN A 454 0.86 -13.77 4.05
CA ASN A 454 0.01 -12.63 4.42
C ASN A 454 0.23 -11.43 3.48
N MET A 455 1.48 -11.15 3.09
CA MET A 455 1.79 -10.12 2.09
C MET A 455 1.19 -10.46 0.72
N ILE A 456 1.25 -11.73 0.27
CA ILE A 456 0.63 -12.20 -1.00
C ILE A 456 -0.88 -11.98 -0.94
N ASN A 457 -1.51 -12.40 0.16
CA ASN A 457 -2.96 -12.36 0.31
C ASN A 457 -3.49 -10.97 0.66
N ARG A 458 -2.59 -10.01 0.94
CA ARG A 458 -2.94 -8.74 1.61
C ARG A 458 -3.79 -8.97 2.87
N ALA A 459 -3.55 -10.10 3.55
CA ALA A 459 -4.39 -10.59 4.62
C ALA A 459 -4.33 -9.66 5.84
N THR A 460 -5.48 -9.44 6.47
CA THR A 460 -5.60 -8.90 7.82
C THR A 460 -4.94 -9.89 8.75
N PHE A 461 -4.03 -9.38 9.55
CA PHE A 461 -3.63 -10.08 10.75
C PHE A 461 -4.82 -10.02 11.71
N ASP A 462 -5.26 -11.17 12.24
CA ASP A 462 -6.29 -11.20 13.28
C ASP A 462 -5.94 -10.18 14.36
N LEU A 463 -6.88 -9.29 14.67
CA LEU A 463 -6.70 -8.31 15.74
C LEU A 463 -6.75 -9.06 17.06
N GLU A 464 -5.58 -9.47 17.55
CA GLU A 464 -5.43 -9.85 18.95
C GLU A 464 -5.90 -8.66 19.82
N GLU A 465 -6.63 -8.94 20.90
CA GLU A 465 -7.00 -7.89 21.86
C GLU A 465 -5.74 -7.15 22.30
N ILE A 466 -5.82 -5.82 22.42
CA ILE A 466 -4.70 -5.02 22.90
C ILE A 466 -4.40 -5.46 24.34
N GLU A 467 -3.36 -6.27 24.52
CA GLU A 467 -2.80 -6.47 25.85
C GLU A 467 -2.25 -5.13 26.33
N ASN A 468 -2.88 -4.56 27.35
CA ASN A 468 -2.38 -3.35 27.96
C ASN A 468 -0.99 -3.61 28.56
N ASP A 469 -0.12 -2.62 28.43
CA ASP A 469 1.12 -2.60 29.18
C ASP A 469 0.82 -2.40 30.66
N ALA A 470 1.47 -3.19 31.51
CA ALA A 470 1.48 -3.01 32.94
C ALA A 470 2.72 -2.15 33.30
N PRO A 471 2.53 -0.88 33.71
CA PRO A 471 3.63 0.03 33.99
C PRO A 471 4.43 -0.44 35.21
N VAL A 472 5.75 -0.32 35.13
CA VAL A 472 6.68 -0.67 36.21
C VAL A 472 7.49 0.54 36.62
N MET A 473 8.08 1.24 35.64
CA MET A 473 8.93 2.39 35.92
C MET A 473 9.05 3.34 34.74
N LEU A 474 9.14 4.63 35.02
CA LEU A 474 9.46 5.68 34.05
C LEU A 474 10.69 6.46 34.52
N MET A 475 11.67 6.67 33.65
CA MET A 475 12.88 7.43 33.93
C MET A 475 13.13 8.47 32.84
N ILE A 476 13.71 9.60 33.24
CA ILE A 476 14.29 10.58 32.32
C ILE A 476 15.77 10.67 32.64
N LEU A 477 16.62 10.38 31.65
CA LEU A 477 18.06 10.18 31.78
C LEU A 477 18.80 11.13 30.83
N ASP A 478 20.04 11.47 31.18
CA ASP A 478 20.97 12.12 30.26
C ASP A 478 21.68 11.13 29.33
N GLU A 479 22.57 11.65 28.48
CA GLU A 479 23.37 10.84 27.55
C GLU A 479 24.36 9.86 28.18
N ASN A 480 24.60 9.99 29.49
CA ASN A 480 25.49 9.15 30.28
C ASN A 480 24.73 8.17 31.18
N GLY A 481 23.39 8.13 31.11
CA GLY A 481 22.55 7.26 31.93
C GLY A 481 22.29 7.77 33.35
N ILE A 482 22.53 9.06 33.60
CA ILE A 482 22.26 9.70 34.89
C ILE A 482 20.77 10.11 34.93
N PRO A 483 19.97 9.62 35.91
CA PRO A 483 18.56 9.96 35.99
C PRO A 483 18.33 11.36 36.57
N PHE A 484 17.57 12.18 35.84
CA PHE A 484 16.99 13.44 36.32
C PHE A 484 15.62 13.25 36.99
N PHE A 485 14.92 12.20 36.58
CA PHE A 485 13.60 11.82 37.06
C PHE A 485 13.49 10.30 37.08
N SER A 486 12.84 9.76 38.11
CA SER A 486 12.55 8.34 38.24
C SER A 486 11.23 8.20 38.98
N TYR A 487 10.29 7.48 38.37
CA TYR A 487 8.96 7.26 38.90
C TYR A 487 8.63 5.79 38.82
N GLN A 488 8.20 5.22 39.95
CA GLN A 488 7.83 3.83 40.08
C GLN A 488 6.31 3.72 40.18
N PHE A 489 5.74 2.78 39.43
CA PHE A 489 4.30 2.53 39.47
C PHE A 489 4.01 1.39 40.48
N GLY A 490 3.03 1.60 41.37
CA GLY A 490 2.63 0.63 42.41
C GLY A 490 3.40 0.75 43.74
N ASP A 491 3.07 -0.12 44.71
CA ASP A 491 3.67 -0.10 46.07
C ASP A 491 5.18 -0.43 46.04
N GLU A 492 5.95 0.28 46.87
CA GLU A 492 7.42 0.23 46.97
C GLU A 492 8.01 -1.20 47.12
N ASP A 493 7.24 -2.15 47.67
CA ASP A 493 7.70 -3.52 47.96
C ASP A 493 7.73 -4.46 46.73
N GLN A 494 7.05 -4.15 45.62
CA GLN A 494 6.98 -5.04 44.44
C GLN A 494 8.14 -4.85 43.44
N VAL A 495 8.77 -3.67 43.40
CA VAL A 495 9.95 -3.39 42.56
C VAL A 495 11.14 -3.14 43.49
N ASN A 496 11.85 -4.22 43.84
CA ASN A 496 12.94 -4.15 44.80
C ASN A 496 14.16 -3.38 44.22
N GLN A 497 15.01 -2.76 45.05
CA GLN A 497 16.20 -2.00 44.63
C GLN A 497 17.12 -2.77 43.66
N VAL A 498 17.10 -4.10 43.75
CA VAL A 498 17.82 -5.00 42.84
C VAL A 498 17.34 -4.85 41.39
N ILE A 499 16.03 -4.75 41.16
CA ILE A 499 15.45 -4.57 39.82
C ILE A 499 15.87 -3.21 39.26
N PHE A 500 15.80 -2.15 40.08
CA PHE A 500 16.26 -0.81 39.69
C PHE A 500 17.75 -0.80 39.30
N SER A 501 18.61 -1.43 40.12
CA SER A 501 20.04 -1.55 39.81
C SER A 501 20.30 -2.37 38.54
N GLY A 502 19.45 -3.38 38.28
CA GLY A 502 19.47 -4.16 37.04
C GLY A 502 19.13 -3.30 35.82
N PHE A 503 18.05 -2.52 35.88
CA PHE A 503 17.68 -1.59 34.81
C PHE A 503 18.77 -0.56 34.53
N LEU A 504 19.33 0.10 35.55
CA LEU A 504 20.42 1.06 35.35
C LEU A 504 21.65 0.40 34.70
N THR A 505 21.94 -0.85 35.05
CA THR A 505 23.04 -1.60 34.42
C THR A 505 22.74 -1.89 32.95
N ALA A 506 21.53 -2.34 32.64
CA ALA A 506 21.09 -2.59 31.26
C ALA A 506 21.13 -1.31 30.41
N ILE A 507 20.65 -0.20 30.97
CA ILE A 507 20.65 1.13 30.35
C ILE A 507 22.09 1.57 30.05
N ASN A 508 22.99 1.54 31.04
CA ASN A 508 24.37 1.99 30.87
C ASN A 508 25.13 1.21 29.78
N ASN A 509 24.82 -0.07 29.60
CA ASN A 509 25.45 -0.88 28.57
C ASN A 509 25.02 -0.51 27.15
N ILE A 510 23.83 0.07 26.97
CA ILE A 510 23.18 0.23 25.66
C ILE A 510 22.95 1.70 25.31
N ILE A 511 23.09 2.62 26.28
CA ILE A 511 22.83 4.05 26.09
C ILE A 511 23.70 4.66 24.97
N GLN A 512 24.98 4.29 24.88
CA GLN A 512 25.88 4.75 23.82
C GLN A 512 25.41 4.29 22.43
N GLU A 513 24.82 3.11 22.39
CA GLU A 513 24.27 2.56 21.16
C GLU A 513 22.94 3.28 20.83
N VAL A 514 22.09 3.56 21.84
CA VAL A 514 20.86 4.37 21.69
C VAL A 514 21.12 5.70 21.01
N PHE A 515 22.17 6.42 21.40
CA PHE A 515 22.55 7.71 20.80
C PHE A 515 23.19 7.60 19.41
N SER A 516 23.67 6.43 19.01
CA SER A 516 24.30 6.21 17.70
C SER A 516 23.31 6.00 16.55
N THR A 517 22.08 5.60 16.87
CA THR A 517 20.99 5.39 15.91
C THR A 517 19.96 6.50 16.05
N GLU A 518 19.91 7.42 15.08
CA GLU A 518 18.93 8.52 15.09
C GLU A 518 17.48 7.97 15.10
N GLY A 519 16.75 8.25 16.18
CA GLY A 519 15.29 8.42 16.15
C GLY A 519 14.39 7.19 16.28
N SER A 520 14.88 6.01 16.68
CA SER A 520 14.03 4.82 16.82
C SER A 520 13.72 4.43 18.27
N LEU A 521 12.49 3.97 18.51
CA LEU A 521 12.12 3.26 19.74
C LEU A 521 13.01 2.02 19.87
N ARG A 522 14.05 2.10 20.70
CA ARG A 522 14.83 0.91 21.07
C ARG A 522 14.04 0.14 22.10
N ARG A 523 13.82 -1.15 21.81
CA ARG A 523 13.12 -2.10 22.68
C ARG A 523 14.12 -3.12 23.17
N ILE A 524 14.14 -3.37 24.46
CA ILE A 524 15.09 -4.29 25.08
C ILE A 524 14.34 -5.13 26.09
N GLU A 525 14.58 -6.44 26.08
CA GLU A 525 14.13 -7.31 27.16
C GLU A 525 15.20 -7.39 28.26
N HIS A 526 14.79 -7.20 29.52
CA HIS A 526 15.63 -7.42 30.69
C HIS A 526 14.83 -8.04 31.84
N GLN A 527 15.25 -9.20 32.33
CA GLN A 527 14.66 -9.87 33.51
C GLN A 527 13.12 -9.98 33.46
N ASN A 528 12.56 -10.29 32.27
CA ASN A 528 11.12 -10.40 31.97
C ASN A 528 10.36 -9.07 31.89
N TYR A 529 11.07 -7.96 31.73
CA TYR A 529 10.49 -6.64 31.47
C TYR A 529 10.94 -6.15 30.11
N LEU A 530 10.06 -5.45 29.40
CA LEU A 530 10.42 -4.70 28.20
C LEU A 530 10.74 -3.26 28.59
N LEU A 531 11.81 -2.74 28.01
CA LEU A 531 12.26 -1.36 28.14
C LEU A 531 12.11 -0.69 26.78
N ILE A 532 11.40 0.44 26.75
CA ILE A 532 11.32 1.33 25.58
C ILE A 532 12.14 2.58 25.86
N PHE A 533 12.94 2.98 24.87
CA PHE A 533 13.72 4.21 24.88
C PHE A 533 13.18 5.18 23.83
N SER A 534 12.99 6.44 24.23
CA SER A 534 12.66 7.54 23.33
C SER A 534 13.64 8.68 23.55
N GLN A 535 14.39 9.04 22.51
CA GLN A 535 15.42 10.08 22.56
C GLN A 535 14.86 11.45 22.14
N ILE A 536 15.26 12.49 22.87
CA ILE A 536 14.98 13.89 22.56
C ILE A 536 16.27 14.67 22.80
N GLU A 537 16.94 15.12 21.73
CA GLU A 537 18.27 15.75 21.83
C GLU A 537 19.23 14.87 22.65
N ASN A 538 19.70 15.36 23.81
CA ASN A 538 20.63 14.67 24.71
C ASN A 538 19.93 14.04 25.93
N VAL A 539 18.62 13.87 25.87
CA VAL A 539 17.78 13.30 26.93
C VAL A 539 17.10 12.03 26.43
N ILE A 540 17.00 11.03 27.30
CA ILE A 540 16.30 9.77 27.05
C ILE A 540 15.14 9.63 28.03
N ILE A 541 13.96 9.30 27.49
CA ILE A 541 12.85 8.76 28.26
C ILE A 541 12.97 7.23 28.19
N CYS A 542 13.05 6.58 29.35
CA CYS A 542 13.07 5.13 29.46
C CYS A 542 11.82 4.66 30.21
N TYR A 543 11.06 3.76 29.61
CA TYR A 543 9.86 3.19 30.19
C TYR A 543 9.97 1.67 30.29
N ALA A 544 9.85 1.14 31.51
CA ALA A 544 9.85 -0.29 31.80
C ALA A 544 8.42 -0.78 32.09
N PHE A 545 8.04 -1.89 31.47
CA PHE A 545 6.69 -2.44 31.56
C PHE A 545 6.67 -3.97 31.31
N LYS A 546 5.51 -4.58 31.56
CA LYS A 546 5.16 -5.93 31.08
C LYS A 546 4.01 -5.86 30.09
N GLY A 547 3.88 -6.83 29.20
CA GLY A 547 2.81 -6.85 28.19
C GLY A 547 3.23 -6.16 26.89
N SER A 548 2.27 -5.59 26.16
CA SER A 548 2.50 -5.12 24.78
C SER A 548 3.32 -3.83 24.70
N SER A 549 4.36 -3.84 23.87
CA SER A 549 5.15 -2.64 23.58
C SER A 549 4.42 -1.62 22.70
N TYR A 550 3.32 -2.01 22.03
CA TYR A 550 2.54 -1.09 21.21
C TYR A 550 1.81 -0.06 22.08
N SER A 551 1.10 -0.52 23.11
CA SER A 551 0.43 0.37 24.07
C SER A 551 1.45 1.26 24.78
N ALA A 552 2.56 0.66 25.21
CA ALA A 552 3.66 1.36 25.84
C ALA A 552 4.26 2.47 24.94
N SER A 553 4.45 2.22 23.63
CA SER A 553 5.00 3.23 22.71
C SER A 553 4.10 4.46 22.61
N LYS A 554 2.78 4.25 22.54
CA LYS A 554 1.80 5.35 22.47
C LYS A 554 1.81 6.20 23.74
N LYS A 555 1.91 5.58 24.90
CA LYS A 555 2.04 6.28 26.19
C LYS A 555 3.34 7.08 26.27
N VAL A 556 4.46 6.50 25.87
CA VAL A 556 5.77 7.19 25.83
C VAL A 556 5.74 8.38 24.87
N GLU A 557 5.14 8.23 23.68
CA GLU A 557 5.03 9.34 22.72
C GLU A 557 4.11 10.46 23.21
N ALA A 558 2.99 10.11 23.86
CA ALA A 558 2.11 11.09 24.51
C ALA A 558 2.83 11.86 25.61
N PHE A 559 3.60 11.16 26.46
CA PHE A 559 4.41 11.78 27.52
C PHE A 559 5.52 12.67 26.92
N ARG A 560 6.23 12.19 25.90
CA ARG A 560 7.25 12.94 25.15
C ARG A 560 6.68 14.23 24.56
N SER A 561 5.57 14.13 23.82
CA SER A 561 4.90 15.28 23.22
C SER A 561 4.48 16.32 24.26
N ARG A 562 3.98 15.86 25.43
CA ARG A 562 3.63 16.73 26.56
C ARG A 562 4.85 17.36 27.23
N LEU A 563 5.95 16.62 27.35
CA LEU A 563 7.20 17.10 27.91
C LEU A 563 7.80 18.21 27.05
N VAL A 564 7.95 17.98 25.75
CA VAL A 564 8.56 18.93 24.79
C VAL A 564 7.75 20.22 24.67
N SER A 565 6.42 20.14 24.78
CA SER A 565 5.53 21.30 24.75
C SER A 565 5.44 22.07 26.08
N SER A 566 6.12 21.61 27.13
CA SER A 566 6.06 22.18 28.47
C SER A 566 7.22 23.12 28.78
N PRO A 567 7.01 24.14 29.65
CA PRO A 567 8.11 24.92 30.22
C PRO A 567 9.17 24.09 30.93
N ILE A 568 8.83 22.89 31.43
CA ILE A 568 9.76 21.96 32.09
C ILE A 568 10.91 21.56 31.14
N TRP A 569 10.64 21.45 29.83
CA TRP A 569 11.67 21.08 28.84
C TRP A 569 12.85 22.06 28.80
N LEU A 570 12.59 23.34 29.05
CA LEU A 570 13.60 24.40 29.02
C LEU A 570 14.68 24.24 30.11
N ASP A 571 14.40 23.48 31.17
CA ASP A 571 15.34 23.24 32.26
C ASP A 571 16.37 22.15 31.91
N PHE A 572 16.03 21.20 31.04
CA PHE A 572 16.87 20.02 30.74
C PHE A 572 18.26 20.37 30.17
N PRO A 573 18.42 21.31 29.21
CA PRO A 573 19.75 21.67 28.72
C PRO A 573 20.69 22.21 29.82
N HIS A 574 20.14 22.91 30.82
CA HIS A 574 20.90 23.38 31.97
C HIS A 574 21.19 22.26 32.96
N MET A 575 20.23 21.36 33.19
CA MET A 575 20.40 20.19 34.06
C MET A 575 21.47 19.23 33.53
N VAL A 576 21.49 18.93 32.23
CA VAL A 576 22.54 18.13 31.57
C VAL A 576 23.93 18.76 31.78
N LYS A 577 24.05 20.09 31.69
CA LYS A 577 25.33 20.78 31.90
C LYS A 577 25.79 20.81 33.37
N THR A 578 24.86 20.81 34.32
CA THR A 578 25.15 21.12 35.74
C THR A 578 24.97 19.95 36.69
N GLY A 579 24.33 18.85 36.25
CA GLY A 579 23.99 17.70 37.08
C GLY A 579 22.97 18.00 38.19
N ARG A 580 22.23 19.13 38.12
CA ARG A 580 21.23 19.51 39.13
C ARG A 580 19.90 18.81 38.86
N SER A 581 19.17 18.47 39.94
CA SER A 581 17.83 17.89 39.89
C SER A 581 16.75 18.94 39.61
N LEU A 582 15.57 18.45 39.18
CA LEU A 582 14.36 19.27 39.03
C LEU A 582 13.93 19.88 40.38
N GLU A 583 13.28 21.04 40.32
CA GLU A 583 12.57 21.63 41.47
C GLU A 583 11.36 20.76 41.86
N ASP A 584 11.07 20.63 43.16
CA ASP A 584 10.03 19.75 43.70
C ASP A 584 8.65 19.94 43.03
N ASP A 585 8.26 21.18 42.76
CA ASP A 585 6.97 21.50 42.13
C ASP A 585 6.86 20.94 40.70
N LYS A 586 7.97 20.97 39.95
CA LYS A 586 8.05 20.45 38.59
C LYS A 586 8.19 18.92 38.60
N PHE A 587 8.92 18.37 39.56
CA PHE A 587 9.01 16.93 39.79
C PHE A 587 7.62 16.34 40.02
N LYS A 588 6.85 16.92 40.96
CA LYS A 588 5.47 16.51 41.26
C LYS A 588 4.53 16.64 40.06
N ARG A 589 4.78 17.61 39.17
CA ARG A 589 4.03 17.75 37.93
C ARG A 589 4.31 16.61 36.95
N LEU A 590 5.56 16.15 36.87
CA LEU A 590 5.92 14.97 36.06
C LEU A 590 5.32 13.68 36.64
N GLU A 591 5.28 13.51 37.96
CA GLU A 591 4.60 12.37 38.61
C GLU A 591 3.11 12.31 38.22
N ASN A 592 2.39 13.43 38.34
CA ASN A 592 0.97 13.48 37.94
C ASN A 592 0.77 13.15 36.46
N TRP A 593 1.70 13.52 35.58
CA TRP A 593 1.64 13.16 34.16
C TRP A 593 1.92 11.68 33.92
N ALA A 594 2.85 11.11 34.70
CA ALA A 594 3.14 9.69 34.65
C ALA A 594 1.89 8.88 35.04
N ASP A 595 1.21 9.25 36.13
CA ASP A 595 -0.07 8.61 36.51
C ASP A 595 -1.13 8.78 35.42
N GLU A 596 -1.39 10.01 34.96
CA GLU A 596 -2.45 10.29 33.98
C GLU A 596 -2.28 9.55 32.64
N ILE A 597 -1.03 9.33 32.21
CA ILE A 597 -0.74 8.76 30.89
C ILE A 597 -0.53 7.24 30.94
N PHE A 598 0.07 6.73 32.02
CA PHE A 598 0.51 5.33 32.06
C PHE A 598 -0.40 4.41 32.87
N THR A 599 -1.26 4.94 33.75
CA THR A 599 -2.29 4.19 34.51
C THR A 599 -3.68 4.47 33.97
#